data_AF-A0A2R6INY9-F1
#
_entry.id   AF-A0A2R6INY9-F1
#
_cell.length_a   1.000
_cell.length_b   1.000
_cell.length_c   1.000
_cell.angle_alpha   90.00
_cell.angle_beta   90.00
_cell.angle_gamma   90.00
#
_symmetry.space_group_name_H-M   'P 1'
#
loop_
_entity.id
_entity.type
_entity.pdbx_description
1 polymer ?
#
loop_
_entity_poly.entity_id
_entity_poly.type
_entity_poly.pdbx_seq_one_letter_code
_entity_poly.pdbx_strand_id
1 'polypeptide(L)'
;MVVERLRSSMSVPRLVYDDDCGFCTYVAARALELGEFEAVGFGELDDDLRARLPDGYEECVHLVTERRVYSCGEAVEQIAKRTGATGWWLTAAARGLPGYPEARETLYRWAADRRDLWGRLARRESLPE
;
A
#
# COMPACT_ATOMS: atom_id res chain seq x y z
N MET A 1 29.58 -9.13 11.83
CA MET A 1 29.29 -7.75 12.27
C MET A 1 29.28 -6.69 11.15
N VAL A 2 29.54 -7.02 9.88
CA VAL A 2 29.33 -6.08 8.74
C VAL A 2 27.97 -6.29 8.07
N VAL A 3 27.43 -7.50 8.14
CA VAL A 3 26.17 -7.90 7.48
C VAL A 3 24.91 -7.30 8.14
N GLU A 4 24.92 -7.08 9.45
CA GLU A 4 23.82 -6.38 10.16
C GLU A 4 23.74 -4.89 9.84
N ARG A 5 24.87 -4.24 9.52
CA ARG A 5 24.91 -2.80 9.26
C ARG A 5 24.37 -2.40 7.88
N LEU A 6 24.32 -3.35 6.94
CA LEU A 6 23.69 -3.17 5.62
C LEU A 6 22.18 -3.46 5.64
N ARG A 7 21.67 -4.13 6.67
CA ARG A 7 20.22 -4.30 6.90
C ARG A 7 19.59 -3.10 7.63
N SER A 8 20.40 -2.25 8.26
CA SER A 8 19.95 -1.01 8.90
C SER A 8 19.85 0.21 7.97
N SER A 9 20.23 0.10 6.69
CA SER A 9 20.22 1.21 5.72
C SER A 9 19.13 1.11 4.65
N MET A 10 18.14 0.24 4.85
CA MET A 10 16.90 0.23 4.09
C MET A 10 15.78 0.02 5.09
N SER A 11 15.21 1.11 5.60
CA SER A 11 14.02 1.03 6.46
C SER A 11 12.95 0.22 5.73
N VAL A 12 12.39 -0.79 6.40
CA VAL A 12 11.27 -1.59 5.88
C VAL A 12 10.18 -0.62 5.39
N PRO A 13 9.69 -0.76 4.14
CA PRO A 13 8.66 0.15 3.64
C PRO A 13 7.38 0.05 4.47
N ARG A 14 6.84 1.20 4.83
CA ARG A 14 5.63 1.31 5.66
C ARG A 14 4.40 1.51 4.77
N LEU A 15 3.38 0.69 4.94
CA LEU A 15 2.06 0.87 4.34
C LEU A 15 1.19 1.61 5.33
N VAL A 16 0.83 2.85 5.03
CA VAL A 16 -0.11 3.63 5.82
C VAL A 16 -1.49 3.53 5.19
N TYR A 17 -2.51 3.15 5.96
CA TYR A 17 -3.83 2.87 5.40
C TYR A 17 -4.97 3.16 6.38
N ASP A 18 -6.18 3.36 5.83
CA ASP A 18 -7.41 3.43 6.60
C ASP A 18 -7.82 2.03 7.08
N ASP A 19 -7.83 1.82 8.40
CA ASP A 19 -8.21 0.55 9.02
C ASP A 19 -9.70 0.20 8.84
N ASP A 20 -10.55 1.19 8.57
CA ASP A 20 -11.97 1.02 8.33
C ASP A 20 -12.29 0.78 6.83
N CYS A 21 -11.30 0.97 5.95
CA CYS A 21 -11.38 0.69 4.52
C CYS A 21 -11.05 -0.78 4.23
N GLY A 22 -12.08 -1.59 3.92
CA GLY A 22 -11.90 -3.01 3.65
C GLY A 22 -10.95 -3.33 2.48
N PHE A 23 -10.92 -2.52 1.42
CA PHE A 23 -9.93 -2.71 0.35
C PHE A 23 -8.51 -2.45 0.83
N CYS A 24 -8.33 -1.37 1.59
CA CYS A 24 -7.04 -0.93 2.10
C CYS A 24 -6.47 -1.98 3.07
N THR A 25 -7.29 -2.49 3.97
CA THR A 25 -6.96 -3.60 4.88
C THR A 25 -6.61 -4.89 4.12
N TYR A 26 -7.35 -5.23 3.05
CA TYR A 26 -7.00 -6.37 2.20
C TYR A 26 -5.61 -6.20 1.55
N VAL A 27 -5.34 -5.02 0.97
CA VAL A 27 -4.03 -4.71 0.36
C VAL A 27 -2.91 -4.82 1.39
N ALA A 28 -3.10 -4.28 2.59
CA ALA A 28 -2.13 -4.34 3.69
C ALA A 28 -1.85 -5.79 4.10
N ALA A 29 -2.88 -6.60 4.36
CA ALA A 29 -2.74 -8.01 4.69
C ALA A 29 -1.96 -8.78 3.61
N ARG A 30 -2.25 -8.48 2.34
CA ARG A 30 -1.60 -9.12 1.20
C ARG A 30 -0.14 -8.72 1.04
N ALA A 31 0.19 -7.49 1.38
CA ALA A 31 1.57 -7.03 1.40
C ALA A 31 2.37 -7.77 2.48
N LEU A 32 1.85 -7.87 3.70
CA LEU A 32 2.52 -8.54 4.82
C LEU A 32 2.74 -10.03 4.59
N GLU A 33 1.77 -10.73 4.00
CA GLU A 33 1.92 -12.16 3.75
C GLU A 33 2.91 -12.47 2.60
N LEU A 34 3.04 -11.56 1.63
CA LEU A 34 3.83 -11.80 0.42
C LEU A 34 5.19 -11.08 0.38
N GLY A 35 5.51 -10.25 1.38
CA GLY A 35 6.75 -9.48 1.37
C GLY A 35 7.11 -8.84 2.70
N GLU A 36 8.25 -8.14 2.70
CA GLU A 36 8.78 -7.45 3.88
C GLU A 36 8.24 -6.02 3.95
N PHE A 37 7.21 -5.82 4.76
CA PHE A 37 6.56 -4.53 4.98
C PHE A 37 6.14 -4.37 6.44
N GLU A 38 5.89 -3.13 6.83
CA GLU A 38 5.25 -2.78 8.08
C GLU A 38 3.91 -2.09 7.75
N ALA A 39 2.81 -2.54 8.34
CA ALA A 39 1.50 -1.93 8.13
C ALA A 39 1.17 -1.01 9.31
N VAL A 40 0.73 0.22 9.01
CA VAL A 40 0.39 1.24 10.00
C VAL A 40 -1.00 1.76 9.66
N GLY A 41 -1.96 1.44 10.52
CA GLY A 41 -3.30 1.99 10.44
C GLY A 41 -3.34 3.47 10.78
N PHE A 42 -4.30 4.23 10.25
CA PHE A 42 -4.49 5.64 10.63
C PHE A 42 -4.69 5.83 12.15
N GLY A 43 -5.27 4.83 12.83
CA GLY A 43 -5.44 4.85 14.29
C GLY A 43 -4.12 4.78 15.07
N GLU A 44 -3.04 4.32 14.44
CA GLU A 44 -1.72 4.09 15.04
C GLU A 44 -0.64 5.01 14.43
N LEU A 45 -1.06 5.96 13.59
CA LEU A 45 -0.16 6.82 12.84
C LEU A 45 0.54 7.85 13.76
N ASP A 46 1.86 7.72 13.87
CA ASP A 46 2.74 8.64 14.59
C ASP A 46 2.95 9.97 13.83
N ASP A 47 3.39 11.02 14.56
CA ASP A 47 3.53 12.36 13.99
C ASP A 47 4.65 12.48 12.95
N ASP A 48 5.74 11.73 13.10
CA ASP A 48 6.85 11.74 12.14
C ASP A 48 6.43 11.11 10.81
N LEU A 49 5.66 10.02 10.86
CA LEU A 49 5.13 9.36 9.68
C LEU A 49 4.02 10.20 9.04
N ARG A 50 3.12 10.79 9.84
CA ARG A 50 2.07 11.72 9.37
C ARG A 50 2.66 12.90 8.61
N ALA A 51 3.74 13.51 9.10
CA ALA A 51 4.39 14.65 8.46
C ALA A 51 4.96 14.36 7.06
N ARG A 52 5.11 13.08 6.70
CA ARG A 52 5.61 12.67 5.38
C ARG A 52 4.51 12.42 4.35
N LEU A 53 3.26 12.32 4.80
CA LEU A 53 2.12 12.04 3.94
C LEU A 53 1.66 13.31 3.21
N PRO A 54 1.05 13.17 2.02
CA PRO A 54 0.46 14.31 1.33
C PRO A 54 -0.77 14.85 2.07
N ASP A 55 -1.17 16.08 1.75
CA ASP A 55 -2.49 16.58 2.14
C ASP A 55 -3.59 15.65 1.64
N GLY A 56 -4.63 15.42 2.45
CA GLY A 56 -5.71 14.49 2.12
C GLY A 56 -5.29 13.01 2.14
N TYR A 57 -4.27 12.64 2.92
CA TYR A 57 -3.81 11.25 3.03
C TYR A 57 -4.90 10.25 3.45
N GLU A 58 -5.98 10.74 4.04
CA GLU A 58 -7.07 9.88 4.52
C GLU A 58 -7.88 9.23 3.38
N GLU A 59 -7.70 9.68 2.14
CA GLU A 59 -8.49 9.18 1.00
C GLU A 59 -8.04 7.80 0.48
N CYS A 60 -6.83 7.32 0.81
CA CYS A 60 -6.32 6.08 0.23
C CYS A 60 -5.13 5.46 0.97
N VAL A 61 -4.67 4.29 0.50
CA VAL A 61 -3.43 3.65 0.98
C VAL A 61 -2.18 4.37 0.48
N HIS A 62 -1.18 4.47 1.33
CA HIS A 62 0.12 5.04 1.03
C HIS A 62 1.25 4.04 1.29
N LEU A 63 2.27 4.08 0.45
CA LEU A 63 3.48 3.30 0.61
C LEU A 63 4.65 4.25 0.80
N VAL A 64 5.12 4.33 2.04
CA VAL A 64 6.21 5.19 2.48
C VAL A 64 7.51 4.42 2.44
N THR A 65 8.41 4.86 1.57
CA THR A 65 9.80 4.37 1.50
C THR A 65 10.74 5.44 2.03
N GLU A 66 12.03 5.15 2.19
CA GLU A 66 13.02 6.17 2.54
C GLU A 66 13.03 7.37 1.58
N ARG A 67 12.79 7.12 0.28
CA ARG A 67 13.03 8.11 -0.79
C ARG A 67 11.76 8.80 -1.27
N ARG A 68 10.61 8.13 -1.15
CA ARG A 68 9.36 8.56 -1.79
C ARG A 68 8.15 7.97 -1.10
N VAL A 69 7.05 8.73 -1.14
CA VAL A 69 5.71 8.26 -0.84
C VAL A 69 4.97 8.01 -2.16
N TYR A 70 4.36 6.83 -2.27
CA TYR A 70 3.44 6.47 -3.33
C TYR A 70 2.04 6.43 -2.74
N SER A 71 1.02 6.88 -3.48
CA SER A 71 -0.35 7.01 -2.97
C SER A 71 -1.34 6.27 -3.87
N CYS A 72 -2.44 5.83 -3.27
CA CYS A 72 -3.60 5.26 -3.93
C CYS A 72 -3.23 4.13 -4.91
N GLY A 73 -3.67 4.20 -6.17
CA GLY A 73 -3.36 3.17 -7.16
C GLY A 73 -1.86 2.99 -7.40
N GLU A 74 -1.05 4.07 -7.32
CA GLU A 74 0.41 3.96 -7.43
C GLU A 74 1.01 3.14 -6.28
N ALA A 75 0.51 3.31 -5.06
CA ALA A 75 0.97 2.53 -3.91
C ALA A 75 0.71 1.03 -4.13
N VAL A 76 -0.50 0.67 -4.56
CA VAL A 76 -0.90 -0.72 -4.84
C VAL A 76 -0.02 -1.36 -5.91
N GLU A 77 0.32 -0.62 -6.98
CA GLU A 77 1.26 -1.11 -8.00
C GLU A 77 2.65 -1.38 -7.45
N GLN A 78 3.18 -0.49 -6.63
CA GLN A 78 4.51 -0.66 -6.03
C GLN A 78 4.54 -1.83 -5.05
N ILE A 79 3.45 -2.05 -4.31
CA ILE A 79 3.28 -3.23 -3.45
C ILE A 79 3.28 -4.49 -4.32
N ALA A 80 2.41 -4.57 -5.33
CA ALA A 80 2.31 -5.71 -6.24
C ALA A 80 3.64 -6.02 -6.94
N LYS A 81 4.40 -4.98 -7.33
CA LYS A 81 5.76 -5.11 -7.87
C LYS A 81 6.71 -5.83 -6.92
N ARG A 82 6.71 -5.41 -5.65
CA ARG A 82 7.66 -5.86 -4.63
C ARG A 82 7.32 -7.24 -4.07
N THR A 83 6.04 -7.58 -4.05
CA THR A 83 5.55 -8.92 -3.65
C THR A 83 5.57 -9.94 -4.80
N GLY A 84 5.82 -9.50 -6.03
CA GLY A 84 5.76 -10.37 -7.20
C GLY A 84 4.35 -10.87 -7.51
N ALA A 85 3.31 -10.14 -7.08
CA ALA A 85 1.92 -10.53 -7.30
C ALA A 85 1.63 -10.73 -8.80
N THR A 86 0.96 -11.83 -9.13
CA THR A 86 0.61 -12.18 -10.51
C THR A 86 -0.14 -11.03 -11.18
N GLY A 87 0.34 -10.60 -12.36
CA GLY A 87 -0.26 -9.51 -13.11
C GLY A 87 0.36 -8.13 -12.89
N TRP A 88 1.32 -7.95 -11.96
CA TRP A 88 2.06 -6.69 -11.82
C TRP A 88 2.72 -6.25 -13.15
N TRP A 89 3.20 -7.19 -13.96
CA TRP A 89 3.83 -6.86 -15.25
C TRP A 89 2.87 -6.17 -16.23
N LEU A 90 1.54 -6.38 -16.09
CA LEU A 90 0.54 -5.68 -16.90
C LEU A 90 0.52 -4.18 -16.56
N THR A 91 0.67 -3.82 -15.28
CA THR A 91 0.77 -2.41 -14.87
C THR A 91 2.08 -1.80 -15.36
N ALA A 92 3.17 -2.58 -15.35
CA ALA A 92 4.44 -2.15 -15.94
C ALA A 92 4.35 -1.90 -17.45
N ALA A 93 3.66 -2.77 -18.20
CA ALA A 93 3.44 -2.63 -19.64
C ALA A 93 2.51 -1.45 -19.97
N ALA A 94 1.46 -1.24 -19.17
CA ALA A 94 0.47 -0.19 -19.40
C ALA A 94 0.94 1.21 -18.96
N ARG A 95 1.97 1.31 -18.10
CA ARG A 95 2.50 2.60 -17.60
C ARG A 95 2.92 3.59 -18.70
N GLY A 96 3.30 3.10 -19.88
CA GLY A 96 3.67 3.94 -21.03
C GLY A 96 2.49 4.44 -21.88
N LEU A 97 1.27 3.99 -21.59
CA LEU A 97 0.09 4.37 -22.36
C LEU A 97 -0.45 5.74 -21.89
N PRO A 98 -0.89 6.60 -22.82
CA PRO A 98 -1.55 7.85 -22.46
C PRO A 98 -2.84 7.56 -21.68
N GLY A 99 -3.06 8.28 -20.57
CA GLY A 99 -4.23 8.11 -19.71
C GLY A 99 -4.13 6.99 -18.66
N TYR A 100 -3.00 6.27 -18.61
CA TYR A 100 -2.81 5.19 -17.65
C TYR A 100 -2.89 5.64 -16.18
N PRO A 101 -2.23 6.74 -15.75
CA PRO A 101 -2.34 7.20 -14.37
C PRO A 101 -3.79 7.46 -13.94
N GLU A 102 -4.60 8.08 -14.79
CA GLU A 102 -6.01 8.41 -14.52
C GLU A 102 -6.87 7.16 -14.47
N ALA A 103 -6.66 6.23 -15.41
CA ALA A 103 -7.34 4.93 -15.42
C ALA A 103 -7.01 4.11 -14.16
N ARG A 104 -5.73 4.11 -13.74
CA ARG A 104 -5.26 3.46 -12.51
C ARG A 104 -5.98 4.00 -11.28
N GLU A 105 -6.06 5.32 -11.12
CA GLU A 105 -6.76 5.90 -9.96
C GLU A 105 -8.26 5.65 -10.01
N THR A 106 -8.86 5.64 -11.20
CA THR A 106 -10.28 5.30 -11.37
C THR A 106 -10.57 3.86 -10.94
N LEU A 107 -9.70 2.93 -11.34
CA LEU A 107 -9.80 1.52 -10.95
C LEU A 107 -9.62 1.35 -9.44
N TYR A 108 -8.66 2.08 -8.85
CA TYR A 108 -8.44 2.09 -7.40
C TYR A 108 -9.72 2.51 -6.66
N ARG A 109 -10.30 3.67 -7.01
CA ARG A 109 -11.52 4.17 -6.34
C ARG A 109 -12.69 3.21 -6.50
N TRP A 110 -12.90 2.71 -7.72
CA TRP A 110 -13.94 1.71 -7.97
C TRP A 110 -13.76 0.44 -7.13
N ALA A 111 -12.53 0.01 -6.87
CA ALA A 111 -12.26 -1.13 -6.00
C ALA A 111 -12.52 -0.77 -4.53
N ALA A 112 -12.06 0.40 -4.07
CA ALA A 112 -12.27 0.89 -2.72
C ALA A 112 -13.77 1.04 -2.36
N ASP A 113 -14.58 1.54 -3.29
CA ASP A 113 -16.02 1.79 -3.09
C ASP A 113 -16.87 0.52 -2.98
N ARG A 114 -16.31 -0.66 -3.28
CA ARG A 114 -17.04 -1.95 -3.31
C ARG A 114 -17.18 -2.61 -1.93
N ARG A 115 -17.80 -1.89 -1.00
CA ARG A 115 -17.97 -2.29 0.41
C ARG A 115 -18.54 -3.70 0.60
N ASP A 116 -19.49 -4.13 -0.24
CA ASP A 116 -20.10 -5.47 -0.17
C ASP A 116 -19.13 -6.62 -0.43
N LEU A 117 -18.09 -6.40 -1.24
CA LEU A 117 -17.07 -7.41 -1.53
C LEU A 117 -16.08 -7.56 -0.37
N TRP A 118 -15.73 -6.44 0.28
CA TRP A 118 -14.70 -6.41 1.31
C TRP A 118 -15.17 -6.92 2.66
N GLY A 119 -16.47 -6.80 2.99
CA GLY A 119 -17.00 -7.31 4.26
C GLY A 119 -16.80 -8.83 4.48
N ARG A 120 -16.49 -9.58 3.42
CA ARG A 120 -16.16 -11.02 3.48
C ARG A 120 -14.66 -11.32 3.48
N LEU A 121 -13.83 -10.38 3.03
CA LEU A 121 -12.40 -10.59 2.71
C LEU A 121 -11.45 -9.85 3.65
N ALA A 122 -11.89 -8.73 4.24
CA ALA A 122 -11.08 -7.87 5.07
C ALA A 122 -11.81 -7.60 6.38
N ARG A 123 -11.49 -8.38 7.42
CA ARG A 123 -11.77 -8.02 8.81
C ARG A 123 -10.45 -7.70 9.49
N ARG A 124 -10.43 -6.66 10.33
CA ARG A 124 -9.24 -6.23 11.11
C ARG A 124 -8.64 -7.38 11.94
N GLU A 125 -9.46 -8.36 12.34
CA GLU A 125 -9.06 -9.62 13.01
C GLU A 125 -8.15 -10.55 12.16
N SER A 126 -7.95 -10.27 10.87
CA SER A 126 -7.23 -11.14 9.92
C SER A 126 -5.76 -10.78 9.72
N LEU A 127 -5.27 -9.69 10.33
CA LEU A 127 -3.85 -9.36 10.33
C LEU A 127 -3.15 -10.17 11.44
N PRO A 128 -2.03 -10.85 11.16
CA PRO A 128 -1.24 -11.48 12.21
C PRO A 128 -0.71 -10.41 13.17
N GLU A 129 -0.79 -10.68 14.48
CA GLU A 129 -0.22 -9.83 15.54
C GLU A 129 1.29 -9.62 15.39
#